data_AF-A0A1N6Z2T7-F1
#
_entry.id   AF-A0A1N6Z2T7-F1
#
_cell.length_a   1.000
_cell.length_b   1.000
_cell.length_c   1.000
_cell.angle_alpha   90.00
_cell.angle_beta   90.00
_cell.angle_gamma   90.00
#
_symmetry.space_group_name_H-M   'P 1'
#
loop_
_entity.id
_entity.type
_entity.pdbx_description
1 polymer ?
#
loop_
_entity_poly.entity_id
_entity_poly.type
_entity_poly.pdbx_seq_one_letter_code
_entity_poly.pdbx_strand_id
1 'polypeptide(L)' 'MKQLHKILNEITALTTNIETNYPELYRSLDENPMTLPMSEHPHMDKEVMQEYLESLKQLLDHYLDEHKNSI' A
#
# COMPACT_ATOMS: atom_id res chain seq x y z
N MET A 1 -12.80 -12.39 -11.74
CA MET A 1 -11.52 -12.75 -11.09
C MET A 1 -10.31 -11.90 -11.50
N LYS A 2 -10.23 -11.30 -12.71
CA LYS A 2 -9.02 -10.55 -13.13
C LYS A 2 -8.74 -9.22 -12.40
N GLN A 3 -9.75 -8.60 -11.77
CA GLN A 3 -9.56 -7.29 -11.13
C GLN A 3 -8.90 -7.38 -9.75
N LEU A 4 -9.25 -8.36 -8.93
CA LEU A 4 -8.62 -8.60 -7.63
C LEU A 4 -7.12 -8.84 -7.76
N HIS A 5 -6.71 -9.66 -8.74
CA HIS A 5 -5.30 -9.89 -9.04
C HIS A 5 -4.56 -8.61 -9.48
N LYS A 6 -5.24 -7.69 -10.19
CA LYS A 6 -4.64 -6.40 -10.56
C LYS A 6 -4.40 -5.53 -9.33
N ILE A 7 -5.40 -5.41 -8.46
CA ILE A 7 -5.30 -4.64 -7.22
C ILE A 7 -4.18 -5.22 -6.34
N LEU A 8 -4.12 -6.55 -6.22
CA LEU A 8 -3.06 -7.21 -5.47
C LEU A 8 -1.67 -6.93 -6.04
N ASN A 9 -1.51 -7.00 -7.35
CA ASN A 9 -0.25 -6.66 -8.01
C ASN A 9 0.12 -5.19 -7.82
N GLU A 10 -0.84 -4.27 -7.90
CA GLU A 10 -0.60 -2.85 -7.64
C GLU A 10 -0.17 -2.62 -6.19
N ILE A 11 -0.83 -3.25 -5.23
CA ILE A 11 -0.46 -3.16 -3.82
C ILE A 11 0.97 -3.66 -3.63
N THR A 12 1.28 -4.86 -4.13
CA THR A 12 2.61 -5.49 -4.00
C THR A 12 3.69 -4.63 -4.65
N ALA A 13 3.41 -4.09 -5.84
CA ALA A 13 4.35 -3.21 -6.53
C ALA A 13 4.56 -1.91 -5.75
N LEU A 14 3.50 -1.33 -5.19
CA LEU A 14 3.60 -0.08 -4.44
C LEU A 14 4.34 -0.29 -3.11
N THR A 15 4.04 -1.35 -2.36
CA THR A 15 4.75 -1.67 -1.12
C THR A 15 6.22 -1.99 -1.37
N THR A 16 6.55 -2.74 -2.43
CA THR A 16 7.95 -2.99 -2.82
C THR A 16 8.67 -1.68 -3.18
N ASN A 17 7.98 -0.79 -3.90
CA ASN A 17 8.52 0.52 -4.25
C ASN A 17 8.76 1.39 -3.01
N ILE A 18 7.84 1.35 -2.04
CA ILE A 18 7.96 2.02 -0.75
C ILE A 18 9.11 1.42 0.06
N GLU A 19 9.21 0.10 0.17
CA GLU A 19 10.33 -0.58 0.83
C GLU A 19 11.70 -0.18 0.24
N THR A 20 11.79 -0.12 -1.09
CA THR A 20 13.04 0.12 -1.80
C THR A 20 13.45 1.59 -1.83
N ASN A 21 12.51 2.50 -2.08
CA ASN A 21 12.80 3.93 -2.27
C ASN A 21 12.50 4.78 -1.04
N TYR A 22 11.57 4.33 -0.19
CA TYR A 22 11.06 5.05 0.99
C TYR A 22 11.03 4.13 2.22
N PRO A 23 12.17 3.55 2.64
CA PRO A 23 12.22 2.59 3.74
C PRO A 23 11.68 3.16 5.05
N GLU A 24 11.67 4.48 5.23
CA GLU A 24 11.07 5.17 6.38
C GLU A 24 9.54 5.02 6.41
N LEU A 25 8.87 5.20 5.25
CA LEU A 25 7.44 4.93 5.11
C LEU A 25 7.16 3.45 5.30
N TYR A 26 7.98 2.56 4.74
CA TYR A 26 7.80 1.12 4.92
C TYR A 26 7.89 0.71 6.39
N ARG A 27 8.83 1.28 7.14
CA ARG A 27 8.99 1.03 8.58
C ARG A 27 7.75 1.47 9.37
N SER A 28 7.12 2.59 8.98
CA SER A 28 5.85 3.02 9.59
C SER A 28 4.68 2.07 9.31
N LEU A 29 4.71 1.37 8.18
CA LEU A 29 3.73 0.33 7.81
C LEU A 29 3.97 -1.00 8.53
N ASP A 30 5.22 -1.34 8.83
CA ASP A 30 5.58 -2.54 9.60
C ASP A 30 5.25 -2.39 11.09
N GLU A 31 5.43 -1.19 11.66
CA GLU A 31 5.05 -0.89 13.05
C GLU A 31 3.54 -0.87 13.28
N ASN A 32 2.75 -0.59 12.24
CA ASN A 32 1.32 -0.73 12.26
C ASN A 32 0.91 -1.69 11.14
N PRO A 33 1.05 -3.02 11.35
CA PRO A 33 0.79 -4.01 10.32
C PRO A 33 -0.71 -3.95 10.04
N MET A 34 -1.08 -3.12 9.07
CA MET A 34 -2.40 -3.10 8.47
C MET A 34 -2.41 -4.36 7.61
N THR A 35 -2.62 -5.48 8.32
CA THR A 35 -2.51 -6.85 7.86
C THR A 35 -3.27 -6.97 6.56
N LEU A 36 -2.57 -7.24 5.46
CA LEU A 36 -3.19 -7.94 4.35
C LEU A 36 -3.28 -9.40 4.78
N PRO A 37 -4.47 -9.93 5.12
CA PRO A 37 -4.62 -11.34 5.43
C PRO A 37 -4.65 -12.10 4.10
N MET A 38 -3.54 -12.10 3.35
CA MET A 38 -3.46 -12.74 2.04
C MET A 38 -3.67 -14.26 2.08
N SER A 39 -3.64 -14.87 3.27
CA SER A 39 -3.76 -16.33 3.39
C SER A 39 -4.92 -16.83 4.26
N GLU A 40 -5.51 -16.00 5.12
CA GLU A 40 -6.45 -16.51 6.15
C GLU A 40 -7.93 -16.15 5.90
N HIS A 41 -8.23 -15.18 5.01
CA HIS A 41 -9.61 -14.75 4.76
C HIS A 41 -9.98 -14.80 3.26
N PRO A 42 -10.67 -15.84 2.79
CA PRO A 42 -11.17 -15.92 1.40
C PRO A 42 -12.27 -14.89 1.09
N HIS A 43 -12.76 -14.15 2.08
CA HIS A 43 -13.69 -13.02 1.94
C HIS A 43 -12.99 -11.66 2.08
N MET A 44 -11.76 -11.53 1.58
CA MET A 44 -11.21 -10.18 1.40
C MET A 44 -12.02 -9.52 0.28
N ASP A 45 -13.01 -8.72 0.67
CA ASP A 45 -13.84 -7.99 -0.27
C ASP A 45 -12.96 -7.08 -1.11
N LYS A 46 -13.27 -7.02 -2.40
CA LYS A 46 -12.57 -6.16 -3.37
C LYS A 46 -12.44 -4.72 -2.86
N GLU A 47 -13.45 -4.26 -2.12
CA GLU A 47 -13.50 -2.95 -1.49
C GLU A 47 -12.34 -2.76 -0.50
N VAL A 48 -12.11 -3.71 0.41
CA VAL A 48 -11.01 -3.65 1.39
C VAL A 48 -9.65 -3.58 0.70
N MET A 49 -9.45 -4.36 -0.38
CA MET A 49 -8.20 -4.29 -1.14
C MET A 49 -8.05 -2.96 -1.89
N GLN A 50 -9.14 -2.40 -2.42
CA GLN A 50 -9.11 -1.09 -3.06
C GLN A 50 -8.81 0.02 -2.04
N GLU A 51 -9.48 0.02 -0.88
CA GLU A 51 -9.25 0.98 0.19
C GLU A 51 -7.81 0.93 0.70
N TYR A 52 -7.24 -0.27 0.82
CA TYR A 52 -5.84 -0.42 1.18
C TYR A 52 -4.88 0.15 0.14
N LEU A 53 -5.12 -0.16 -1.15
CA LEU A 53 -4.33 0.40 -2.25
C LEU A 53 -4.41 1.93 -2.29
N GLU A 54 -5.60 2.48 -2.05
CA GLU A 54 -5.84 3.92 -2.08
C GLU A 54 -5.14 4.61 -0.89
N SER A 55 -5.22 4.01 0.31
CA SER A 55 -4.50 4.48 1.50
C SER A 55 -2.99 4.52 1.27
N LEU A 56 -2.41 3.46 0.68
CA LEU A 56 -0.98 3.41 0.36
C LEU A 56 -0.58 4.47 -0.69
N LYS A 57 -1.42 4.68 -1.71
CA LYS A 57 -1.19 5.74 -2.72
C LYS A 57 -1.24 7.12 -2.08
N GLN A 58 -2.22 7.39 -1.22
CA GLN A 58 -2.30 8.67 -0.50
C GLN A 58 -1.12 8.89 0.43
N LEU A 59 -0.68 7.86 1.16
CA LEU A 59 0.49 7.95 2.03
C LEU A 59 1.74 8.35 1.24
N LEU A 60 1.97 7.69 0.10
CA LEU A 60 3.10 8.00 -0.78
C LEU A 60 2.97 9.39 -1.39
N ASP A 61 1.77 9.78 -1.85
CA ASP A 61 1.51 11.09 -2.43
C ASP A 61 1.75 12.22 -1.42
N HIS A 62 1.24 12.09 -0.19
CA HIS A 62 1.51 13.04 0.89
C HIS A 62 2.99 13.17 1.18
N TYR A 63 3.72 12.05 1.27
CA TYR A 63 5.16 12.09 1.49
C TYR A 63 5.88 12.80 0.33
N LEU A 64 5.51 12.50 -0.91
CA LEU A 64 6.06 13.16 -2.09
C LEU A 64 5.75 14.65 -2.11
N ASP A 65 4.55 15.07 -1.72
CA ASP A 65 4.15 16.48 -1.67
C ASP A 65 4.91 17.24 -0.58
N GLU A 66 4.99 16.69 0.63
CA GLU A 66 5.75 17.27 1.75
C GLU A 66 7.25 17.38 1.41
N HIS A 67 7.82 16.36 0.78
CA HIS A 67 9.20 16.39 0.31
C HIS A 67 9.42 17.35 -0.87
N LYS A 68 8.41 17.55 -1.73
CA LYS A 68 8.49 18.45 -2.88
C LYS A 68 8.30 19.93 -2.50
N ASN A 69 7.51 20.21 -1.46
CA ASN A 69 7.32 21.55 -0.91
C ASN A 69 8.49 22.04 -0.03
N SER A 70 9.48 21.19 0.27
CA SER A 70 10.70 21.57 1.01
C SER A 70 11.84 22.09 0.12
N ILE A 71 11.59 22.42 -1.16
CA ILE A 71 12.60 22.96 -2.11
C ILE A 71 12.25 24.38 -2.55
#